data_AF-M0HYY2-F1
#
_entry.id   AF-M0HYY2-F1
#
_cell.length_a   1.000
_cell.length_b   1.000
_cell.length_c   1.000
_cell.angle_alpha   90.00
_cell.angle_beta   90.00
_cell.angle_gamma   90.00
#
_symmetry.space_group_name_H-M   'P 1'
#
loop_
_entity.id
_entity.type
_entity.pdbx_description
1 polymer ?
#
loop_
_entity_poly.entity_id
_entity_poly.type
_entity_poly.pdbx_seq_one_letter_code
_entity_poly.pdbx_strand_id
1 'polypeptide(L)' 'MTSEPCDACGKGVRIAGGIGDLWNFPTSSSGGMTLELVDGSEHFLCFDCMERLPGDREPTAEDVAAL' A
#
# COMPACT_ATOMS: atom_id res chain seq x y z
N MET A 1 2.58 17.11 -1.56
CA MET A 1 2.95 15.68 -1.49
C MET A 1 1.89 15.00 -0.65
N THR A 2 1.16 14.06 -1.23
CA THR A 2 0.15 13.27 -0.50
C THR A 2 0.82 12.00 0.00
N SER A 3 0.56 11.66 1.26
CA SER A 3 0.98 10.41 1.85
C SER A 3 -0.17 9.79 2.63
N GLU A 4 -0.27 8.47 2.59
CA GLU A 4 -1.27 7.67 3.31
C GLU A 4 -0.54 6.67 4.21
N PRO A 5 -1.01 6.44 5.46
CA PRO A 5 -0.42 5.43 6.32
C PRO A 5 -0.65 4.03 5.75
N CYS A 6 0.40 3.20 5.77
CA CYS A 6 0.28 1.78 5.49
C CYS A 6 -0.53 1.09 6.60
N ASP A 7 -1.54 0.30 6.23
CA ASP A 7 -2.42 -0.38 7.20
C ASP A 7 -1.70 -1.45 8.04
N ALA A 8 -0.58 -1.99 7.54
CA ALA A 8 0.25 -2.94 8.28
C ALA A 8 1.19 -2.23 9.27
N CYS A 9 2.12 -1.41 8.75
CA CYS A 9 3.21 -0.86 9.58
C CYS A 9 2.97 0.59 10.08
N GLY A 10 1.88 1.23 9.68
CA GLY A 10 1.54 2.61 10.05
C GLY A 10 2.43 3.70 9.45
N LYS A 11 3.45 3.35 8.65
CA LYS A 11 4.35 4.33 8.03
C LYS A 11 3.61 5.15 6.97
N GLY A 12 3.86 6.46 6.92
CA GLY A 12 3.35 7.31 5.86
C GLY A 12 4.04 7.02 4.52
N VAL A 13 3.29 6.49 3.56
CA VAL A 13 3.77 6.11 2.23
C VAL A 13 3.32 7.17 1.23
N ARG A 14 4.19 7.52 0.27
CA ARG A 14 3.80 8.46 -0.79
C ARG A 14 2.86 7.78 -1.78
N ILE A 15 1.71 8.40 -2.00
CA ILE A 15 0.77 8.03 -3.06
C ILE A 15 1.11 8.85 -4.30
N ALA A 16 1.21 8.21 -5.46
CA ALA A 16 1.28 8.92 -6.73
C ALA A 16 -0.16 9.31 -7.12
N GLY A 17 -0.45 10.60 -7.27
CA GLY A 17 -1.81 11.01 -7.69
C GLY A 17 -2.34 12.35 -7.17
N GLY A 18 -1.49 13.28 -6.74
CA GLY A 18 -1.95 14.66 -6.47
C GLY A 18 -2.06 15.48 -7.76
N ILE A 19 -2.85 16.57 -7.75
CA ILE A 19 -2.90 17.54 -8.88
C ILE A 19 -1.52 18.13 -9.22
N GLY A 20 -0.54 18.03 -8.30
CA GLY A 20 0.86 18.36 -8.53
C GLY A 20 1.68 17.29 -9.26
N ASP A 21 1.27 16.01 -9.22
CA ASP A 21 1.90 14.91 -9.97
C ASP A 21 1.44 14.88 -11.44
N LEU A 22 0.30 15.51 -11.76
CA LEU A 22 -0.23 15.60 -13.13
C LEU A 22 0.58 16.54 -14.04
N TRP A 23 1.28 17.52 -13.46
CA TRP A 23 2.05 18.54 -14.20
C TRP A 23 3.57 18.36 -14.11
N ASN A 24 4.01 17.51 -13.20
CA ASN A 24 5.40 17.13 -13.02
C ASN A 24 5.39 15.63 -12.87
N PHE A 25 5.79 14.87 -13.91
CA PHE A 25 5.99 13.42 -13.80
C PHE A 25 7.04 13.21 -12.70
N PRO A 26 6.66 12.87 -11.45
CA PRO A 26 7.69 12.62 -10.46
C PRO A 26 8.43 11.38 -10.96
N THR A 27 9.75 11.47 -11.08
CA THR A 27 10.62 10.33 -11.38
C THR A 27 10.65 9.31 -10.24
N SER A 28 9.73 9.39 -9.27
CA SER A 28 9.61 8.52 -8.11
C SER A 28 8.25 7.82 -8.17
N SER A 29 8.25 6.50 -8.34
CA SER A 29 7.06 5.66 -8.23
C SER A 29 6.37 5.85 -6.86
N SER A 30 5.05 5.61 -6.80
CA SER A 30 4.34 5.48 -5.53
C SER A 30 5.03 4.46 -4.64
N GLY A 31 5.01 4.64 -3.31
CA GLY A 31 5.66 3.72 -2.38
C GLY A 31 4.78 2.53 -1.98
N GLY A 32 3.58 2.43 -2.54
CA GLY A 32 2.56 1.45 -2.17
C GLY A 32 1.36 1.47 -3.13
N MET A 33 0.41 0.57 -2.86
CA MET A 33 -0.87 0.47 -3.57
C MET A 33 -1.97 -0.07 -2.64
N THR A 34 -3.22 0.20 -3.00
CA THR A 34 -4.39 -0.44 -2.37
C THR A 34 -4.58 -1.84 -2.96
N LEU A 35 -4.75 -2.82 -2.09
CA LEU A 35 -5.02 -4.22 -2.43
C LEU A 35 -6.40 -4.61 -1.93
N GLU A 36 -7.16 -5.28 -2.79
CA GLU A 36 -8.37 -6.00 -2.40
C GLU A 36 -7.98 -7.44 -2.02
N LEU A 37 -8.30 -7.85 -0.79
CA LEU A 37 -8.03 -9.17 -0.26
C LEU A 37 -9.22 -10.13 -0.48
N VAL A 38 -9.01 -11.41 -0.24
CA VAL A 38 -10.01 -12.46 -0.54
C VAL A 38 -11.22 -12.46 0.38
N ASP A 39 -11.10 -11.83 1.54
CA ASP A 39 -12.21 -11.56 2.46
C ASP A 39 -13.05 -10.33 2.03
N GLY A 40 -12.68 -9.69 0.91
CA GLY A 40 -13.33 -8.49 0.37
C GLY A 40 -12.91 -7.21 1.09
N SER A 41 -11.89 -7.26 1.95
CA SER A 41 -11.33 -6.05 2.57
C SER A 41 -10.37 -5.33 1.62
N GLU A 42 -10.32 -4.01 1.71
CA GLU A 42 -9.40 -3.16 0.96
C GLU A 42 -8.38 -2.57 1.93
N HIS A 43 -7.09 -2.73 1.61
CA HIS A 43 -5.99 -2.27 2.46
C HIS A 43 -4.92 -1.54 1.66
N PHE A 44 -4.47 -0.39 2.15
CA PHE A 44 -3.36 0.33 1.54
C PHE A 44 -2.03 -0.13 2.16
N LEU A 45 -1.17 -0.76 1.35
CA LEU A 45 0.11 -1.31 1.81
C LEU A 45 1.31 -0.70 1.07
N CYS A 46 2.42 -0.53 1.79
CA CYS A 46 3.71 -0.24 1.15
C CYS A 46 4.28 -1.51 0.50
N PHE A 47 5.15 -1.35 -0.51
CA PHE A 47 5.73 -2.49 -1.22
C PHE A 47 6.49 -3.44 -0.28
N ASP A 48 7.20 -2.92 0.72
CA ASP A 48 7.86 -3.78 1.72
C ASP A 48 6.90 -4.68 2.51
N CYS A 49 5.70 -4.19 2.84
CA CYS A 49 4.71 -4.97 3.58
C CYS A 49 4.02 -5.99 2.67
N MET A 50 3.81 -5.67 1.40
CA MET A 50 3.32 -6.63 0.41
C MET A 50 4.26 -7.83 0.26
N GLU A 51 5.57 -7.60 0.22
CA GLU A 51 6.56 -8.67 0.11
C GLU A 51 6.62 -9.58 1.35
N ARG A 52 6.06 -9.14 2.48
CA ARG A 52 5.96 -9.91 3.73
C ARG A 52 4.67 -10.71 3.86
N LEU A 53 3.68 -10.50 2.97
CA LEU A 53 2.44 -11.28 2.99
C LEU A 53 2.72 -12.77 2.69
N PRO A 54 1.88 -13.68 3.21
CA PRO A 54 2.02 -15.09 2.92
C PRO A 54 1.90 -15.34 1.41
N GLY A 55 2.89 -16.04 0.84
CA GLY A 55 2.90 -16.43 -0.57
C GLY A 55 2.40 -17.86 -0.82
N ASP A 56 2.18 -18.63 0.24
CA ASP A 56 1.69 -20.02 0.21
C ASP A 56 0.16 -20.13 0.24
N ARG A 57 -0.53 -19.03 0.56
CA ARG A 57 -1.99 -18.93 0.62
C ARG A 57 -2.43 -17.51 0.30
N GLU A 58 -3.73 -17.35 0.08
CA GLU A 58 -4.31 -16.04 -0.13
C GLU A 58 -4.30 -15.21 1.18
N PRO A 59 -3.80 -13.95 1.15
CA PRO A 59 -3.73 -13.09 2.32
C PRO A 59 -5.10 -12.53 2.72
N THR A 60 -5.27 -12.30 4.02
CA THR A 60 -6.50 -11.79 4.66
C THR A 60 -6.21 -10.55 5.50
N ALA A 61 -7.25 -9.85 5.97
CA ALA A 61 -7.10 -8.70 6.84
C ALA A 61 -6.32 -9.02 8.14
N GLU A 62 -6.43 -10.25 8.65
CA GLU A 62 -5.67 -10.71 9.83
C GLU A 62 -4.16 -10.76 9.55
N ASP A 63 -3.76 -11.11 8.33
CA ASP A 63 -2.34 -11.11 7.93
C ASP A 63 -1.77 -9.71 7.89
N VAL A 64 -2.56 -8.76 7.36
CA VAL A 64 -2.19 -7.35 7.34
C VAL A 64 -2.01 -6.81 8.76
N ALA A 65 -2.95 -7.13 9.66
CA ALA A 65 -2.89 -6.69 11.05
C ALA A 65 -1.76 -7.32 11.87
N ALA A 66 -1.20 -8.44 11.41
CA ALA A 66 -0.12 -9.17 12.10
C ALA A 66 1.30 -8.72 11.70
N LEU A 67 1.45 -7.81 10.72
CA LEU A 67 2.74 -7.38 10.15
C LEU A 67 3.48 -6.27 10.90
#